data_AF-A0A6I3LGD7-F1
#
_entry.id   AF-A0A6I3LGD7-F1
#
_cell.length_a   1.000
_cell.length_b   1.000
_cell.length_c   1.000
_cell.angle_alpha   90.00
_cell.angle_beta   90.00
_cell.angle_gamma   90.00
#
_symmetry.space_group_name_H-M   'P 1'
#
loop_
_entity.id
_entity.type
_entity.pdbx_description
1 polymer ?
#
loop_
_entity_poly.entity_id
_entity_poly.type
_entity_poly.pdbx_seq_one_letter_code
_entity_poly.pdbx_strand_id
1 'polypeptide(L)'
;MLRAHRINALHDAHHDDPPFGYRYLADEARRAGWRMSRRTAWKLCSQAGILSSAQRRRRGKGKKAGPPVFDDHVKRVFRADAPNRVWLTDITE
;
A
#
# COMPACT_ATOMS: atom_id res chain seq x y z
N MET A 1 -13.10 -17.42 -22.06
CA MET A 1 -14.38 -16.91 -21.52
C MET A 1 -14.40 -16.81 -19.99
N LEU A 2 -14.06 -17.85 -19.22
CA LEU A 2 -14.10 -17.81 -17.74
C LEU A 2 -13.33 -16.66 -17.09
N ARG A 3 -12.17 -16.29 -17.63
CA ARG A 3 -11.35 -15.18 -17.12
C ARG A 3 -12.08 -13.83 -17.20
N ALA A 4 -12.78 -13.56 -18.31
CA ALA A 4 -13.52 -12.31 -18.48
C ALA A 4 -14.67 -12.20 -17.46
N HIS A 5 -15.44 -13.28 -17.27
CA HIS A 5 -16.51 -13.32 -16.27
C HIS A 5 -15.99 -13.11 -14.85
N ARG A 6 -14.85 -13.69 -14.50
CA ARG A 6 -14.21 -13.46 -13.20
C ARG A 6 -13.74 -12.02 -13.01
N ILE A 7 -13.26 -11.37 -14.06
CA ILE A 7 -12.90 -9.94 -14.00
C ILE A 7 -14.15 -9.10 -13.78
N ASN A 8 -15.22 -9.36 -14.52
CA ASN A 8 -16.50 -8.66 -14.38
C ASN A 8 -17.05 -8.81 -12.96
N ALA A 9 -17.08 -10.05 -12.43
CA ALA A 9 -17.53 -10.29 -11.05
C ALA A 9 -16.71 -9.54 -9.99
N LEU A 10 -15.41 -9.37 -10.20
CA LEU A 10 -14.55 -8.56 -9.32
C LEU A 10 -14.81 -7.06 -9.49
N HIS A 11 -15.15 -6.62 -10.70
CA HIS A 11 -15.52 -5.24 -10.98
C HIS A 11 -16.86 -4.88 -10.34
N ASP A 12 -17.87 -5.74 -10.48
CA ASP A 12 -19.19 -5.57 -9.87
C ASP A 12 -19.08 -5.53 -8.34
N ALA A 13 -18.38 -6.49 -7.74
CA ALA A 13 -18.11 -6.48 -6.30
C ALA A 13 -17.36 -5.22 -5.82
N HIS A 14 -16.46 -4.67 -6.64
CA HIS A 14 -15.73 -3.46 -6.29
C HIS A 14 -16.57 -2.19 -6.46
N HIS A 15 -17.48 -2.19 -7.42
CA HIS A 15 -18.44 -1.11 -7.61
C HIS A 15 -19.37 -1.01 -6.39
N ASP A 16 -19.83 -2.17 -5.89
CA ASP A 16 -20.72 -2.23 -4.72
C ASP A 16 -19.98 -1.88 -3.42
N ASP A 17 -18.72 -2.34 -3.27
CA ASP A 17 -17.88 -2.06 -2.09
C ASP A 17 -16.48 -1.53 -2.47
N PRO A 18 -16.34 -0.24 -2.83
CA PRO A 18 -15.05 0.35 -3.20
C PRO A 18 -13.92 0.24 -2.15
N PRO A 19 -14.20 0.22 -0.83
CA PRO A 19 -13.15 0.01 0.19
C PRO A 19 -12.51 -1.37 0.15
N PHE A 20 -13.15 -2.37 -0.48
CA PHE A 20 -12.66 -3.74 -0.44
C PHE A 20 -11.42 -3.95 -1.32
N GLY A 21 -10.41 -4.61 -0.75
CA GLY A 21 -9.27 -5.12 -1.49
C GLY A 21 -9.56 -6.52 -2.05
N TYR A 22 -8.66 -7.03 -2.91
CA TYR A 22 -8.83 -8.29 -3.64
C TYR A 22 -9.22 -9.51 -2.78
N ARG A 23 -8.90 -9.52 -1.47
CA ARG A 23 -9.26 -10.60 -0.55
C ARG A 23 -10.77 -10.63 -0.29
N TYR A 24 -11.36 -9.49 0.01
CA TYR A 24 -12.80 -9.36 0.23
C TYR A 24 -13.58 -9.45 -1.08
N LEU A 25 -13.06 -8.85 -2.16
CA LEU A 25 -13.67 -8.99 -3.49
C LEU A 25 -13.72 -10.44 -3.97
N ALA A 26 -12.75 -11.29 -3.59
CA ALA A 26 -12.79 -12.72 -3.89
C ALA A 26 -13.92 -13.44 -3.14
N ASP A 27 -14.25 -12.99 -1.92
CA ASP A 27 -15.36 -13.53 -1.14
C ASP A 27 -16.72 -13.05 -1.69
N GLU A 28 -16.85 -11.79 -2.11
CA GLU A 28 -18.07 -11.30 -2.78
C GLU A 28 -18.29 -11.99 -4.12
N ALA A 29 -17.25 -12.10 -4.96
CA ALA A 29 -17.33 -12.86 -6.21
C ALA A 29 -17.74 -14.31 -5.95
N ARG A 30 -17.26 -14.94 -4.87
CA ARG A 30 -17.67 -16.29 -4.46
C ARG A 30 -19.14 -16.34 -4.05
N ARG A 31 -19.67 -15.34 -3.34
CA ARG A 31 -21.11 -15.26 -3.00
C ARG A 31 -21.97 -15.09 -4.26
N ALA A 32 -21.47 -14.37 -5.26
CA ALA A 32 -22.08 -14.24 -6.59
C ALA A 32 -21.87 -15.47 -7.50
N GLY A 33 -21.33 -16.59 -6.98
CA GLY A 33 -21.14 -17.84 -7.73
C GLY A 33 -19.80 -17.96 -8.48
N TRP A 34 -18.98 -16.90 -8.49
CA TRP A 34 -17.70 -16.85 -9.19
C TRP A 34 -16.51 -17.21 -8.28
N ARG A 35 -16.28 -18.51 -8.09
CA ARG A 35 -15.15 -19.01 -7.28
C ARG A 35 -13.80 -18.82 -7.98
N MET A 36 -12.81 -18.33 -7.22
CA MET A 36 -11.40 -18.29 -7.63
C MET A 36 -10.47 -18.26 -6.41
N SER A 37 -9.19 -18.61 -6.60
CA SER A 37 -8.19 -18.46 -5.54
C SER A 37 -7.90 -16.99 -5.26
N ARG A 38 -7.48 -16.65 -4.03
CA ARG A 38 -7.05 -15.28 -3.68
C ARG A 38 -5.91 -14.79 -4.57
N ARG A 39 -4.99 -15.67 -4.97
CA ARG A 39 -3.89 -15.34 -5.90
C ARG A 39 -4.41 -15.00 -7.30
N THR A 40 -5.44 -15.70 -7.76
CA THR A 40 -6.13 -15.38 -9.02
C THR A 40 -6.84 -14.03 -8.92
N ALA A 41 -7.61 -13.81 -7.84
CA ALA A 41 -8.29 -12.53 -7.62
C ALA A 41 -7.30 -11.35 -7.59
N TRP A 42 -6.18 -11.50 -6.87
CA TRP A 42 -5.10 -10.51 -6.87
C TRP A 42 -4.56 -10.23 -8.28
N LYS A 43 -4.21 -11.28 -9.04
CA LYS A 43 -3.67 -11.12 -10.40
C LYS A 43 -4.67 -10.39 -11.31
N LEU A 44 -5.95 -10.74 -11.23
CA LEU A 44 -6.99 -10.12 -12.05
C LEU A 44 -7.27 -8.66 -11.63
N CYS A 45 -7.38 -8.38 -10.33
CA CYS A 45 -7.54 -7.00 -9.82
C CYS A 45 -6.35 -6.13 -10.23
N SER A 46 -5.12 -6.64 -10.08
CA SER A 46 -3.90 -5.92 -10.48
C SER A 46 -3.84 -5.64 -11.98
N GLN A 47 -4.34 -6.56 -12.82
CA GLN A 47 -4.39 -6.38 -14.27
C GLN A 47 -5.51 -5.43 -14.70
N ALA A 48 -6.62 -5.39 -13.97
CA ALA A 48 -7.78 -4.54 -14.25
C ALA A 48 -7.69 -3.16 -13.57
N GLY A 49 -6.65 -2.87 -12.79
CA GLY A 49 -6.51 -1.60 -12.07
C GLY A 49 -7.47 -1.44 -10.89
N ILE A 50 -8.09 -2.54 -10.43
CA ILE A 50 -9.01 -2.53 -9.28
C ILE A 50 -8.19 -2.38 -8.01
N LEU A 51 -8.36 -1.24 -7.33
CA LEU A 51 -7.64 -0.88 -6.11
C LEU A 51 -8.63 -0.44 -5.04
N SER A 52 -8.45 -0.95 -3.82
CA SER A 52 -9.24 -0.52 -2.66
C SER A 52 -9.12 1.01 -2.47
N SER A 53 -10.26 1.68 -2.34
CA SER A 53 -10.32 3.11 -2.02
C SER A 53 -9.69 3.43 -0.67
N ALA A 54 -9.73 2.48 0.28
CA ALA A 54 -9.08 2.59 1.59
C ALA A 54 -7.56 2.43 1.51
N GLN A 55 -7.04 1.69 0.53
CA GLN A 55 -5.59 1.61 0.26
C GLN A 55 -5.05 2.82 -0.49
N ARG A 56 -5.91 3.74 -0.96
CA ARG A 56 -5.45 4.99 -1.58
C ARG A 56 -4.56 5.69 -0.58
N ARG A 57 -3.26 5.75 -0.90
CA ARG A 57 -2.19 6.19 -0.01
C ARG A 57 -2.63 7.51 0.63
N ARG A 58 -2.93 7.50 1.94
CA ARG A 58 -3.11 8.74 2.69
C ARG A 58 -1.86 9.56 2.38
N ARG A 59 -2.00 10.75 1.78
CA ARG A 59 -0.91 11.73 1.78
C ARG A 59 -0.45 11.77 3.24
N GLY A 60 0.83 11.44 3.49
CA GLY A 60 1.36 11.30 4.84
C GLY A 60 0.92 12.50 5.67
N LYS A 61 0.68 12.32 6.98
CA LYS A 61 0.19 13.40 7.86
C LYS A 61 0.95 14.66 7.48
N GLY A 62 0.27 15.64 6.87
CA GLY A 62 0.89 16.84 6.30
C GLY A 62 1.46 17.79 7.35
N LYS A 63 1.75 17.27 8.54
CA LYS A 63 2.51 17.95 9.57
C LYS A 63 3.93 18.06 9.02
N LYS A 64 4.33 19.29 8.70
CA LYS A 64 5.75 19.60 8.63
C LYS A 64 6.36 19.14 9.96
N ALA A 65 7.48 18.41 9.87
CA ALA A 65 8.25 18.08 11.07
C ALA A 65 8.47 19.35 11.89
N GLY A 66 8.47 19.21 13.21
CA GLY A 66 8.78 20.34 14.07
C GLY A 66 10.17 20.91 13.76
N PRO A 67 10.48 22.13 14.20
CA PRO A 67 11.88 22.54 14.23
C PRO A 67 12.68 21.49 15.03
N PRO A 68 13.90 21.14 14.56
CA PRO A 68 14.70 20.12 15.23
C PRO A 68 14.90 20.49 16.69
N VAL A 69 14.51 19.60 17.60
CA VAL A 69 14.61 19.79 19.05
C VAL A 69 16.06 19.61 19.53
N PHE A 70 16.91 18.99 18.71
CA PHE A 70 18.30 18.68 19.03
C PHE A 70 19.27 19.38 18.09
N ASP A 71 20.44 19.70 18.62
CA ASP A 71 21.53 20.30 17.86
C ASP A 71 22.03 19.34 16.76
N ASP A 72 22.27 19.88 15.57
CA ASP A 72 22.95 19.15 14.50
C ASP A 72 24.46 19.11 14.78
N HIS A 73 24.88 18.12 15.58
CA HIS A 73 26.27 17.92 15.97
C HIS A 73 27.20 17.67 14.77
N VAL A 74 26.67 17.17 13.64
CA VAL A 74 27.46 16.87 12.45
C VAL A 74 27.31 17.93 11.35
N LYS A 75 26.48 18.96 11.55
CA LYS A 75 26.23 20.06 10.60
C LYS A 75 25.95 19.56 9.18
N ARG A 76 25.15 18.49 9.06
CA ARG A 76 24.84 17.77 7.82
C ARG A 76 26.04 17.16 7.08
N VAL A 77 27.17 16.97 7.74
CA VAL A 77 28.35 16.27 7.20
C VAL A 77 28.32 14.81 7.66
N PHE A 78 27.82 13.94 6.80
CA PHE A 78 27.68 12.49 7.09
C PHE A 78 28.89 11.65 6.65
N ARG A 79 30.05 12.28 6.47
CA ARG A 79 31.29 11.63 6.02
C ARG A 79 32.27 11.52 7.18
N ALA A 80 32.93 10.36 7.28
CA ALA A 80 34.08 10.15 8.16
C ALA A 80 35.34 9.84 7.33
N ASP A 81 36.50 10.22 7.87
CA ASP A 81 37.83 9.93 7.32
C ASP A 81 38.35 8.54 7.72
N ALA A 82 37.83 7.97 8.82
CA ALA A 82 38.13 6.63 9.30
C ALA A 82 36.91 5.98 9.98
N PRO A 83 36.89 4.63 10.12
CA PRO A 83 35.90 3.93 10.94
C PRO A 83 35.86 4.45 12.38
N ASN A 84 34.71 4.33 13.04
CA ASN A 84 34.48 4.71 14.44
C ASN A 84 34.69 6.20 14.79
N ARG A 85 34.70 7.10 13.80
CA ARG A 85 34.83 8.55 14.01
C ARG A 85 33.50 9.30 14.09
N VAL A 86 32.47 8.82 13.40
CA VAL A 86 31.12 9.40 13.41
C VAL A 86 30.12 8.29 13.66
N TRP A 87 29.23 8.51 14.62
CA TRP A 87 28.15 7.59 14.97
C TRP A 87 26.82 8.33 14.80
N LEU A 88 25.89 7.72 14.09
CA LEU A 88 24.57 8.28 13.84
C LEU A 88 23.53 7.30 14.36
N THR A 89 22.46 7.84 14.93
CA THR A 89 21.26 7.10 15.28
C THR A 89 20.08 7.80 14.61
N ASP A 90 19.08 7.04 14.18
CA ASP A 90 17.84 7.64 13.70
C ASP A 90 17.01 8.14 14.88
N ILE A 91 16.27 9.23 14.65
CA ILE A 91 15.24 9.71 15.56
C ILE A 91 13.94 9.74 14.76
N THR A 92 12.90 9.15 15.32
CA THR A 92 11.55 9.15 14.75
C THR A 92 10.63 10.06 15.58
N GLU A 93 9.87 10.94 14.92
CA GLU A 93 8.81 11.79 15.50
C GLU A 93 7.40 11.22 15.26
#